data_AF-A0A9P5XAP1-F1
#
_entry.id   AF-A0A9P5XAP1-F1
#
_cell.length_a   1.000
_cell.length_b   1.000
_cell.length_c   1.000
_cell.angle_alpha   90.00
_cell.angle_beta   90.00
_cell.angle_gamma   90.00
#
_symmetry.space_group_name_H-M   'P 1'
#
loop_
_entity.id
_entity.type
_entity.pdbx_description
1 polymer ?
#
loop_
_entity_poly.entity_id
_entity_poly.type
_entity_poly.pdbx_seq_one_letter_code
_entity_poly.pdbx_strand_id
1 'polypeptide(L)'
;MARVHRVALYASIATSLYLLVLFQLISVPLVDTEIVEQLLPVLPWWLLVSFGSYSLWSLGWGLFTFRDCPEAYTELLGEISQAKNYLRAKGVTVD
;
A
#
# COMPACT_ATOMS: atom_id res chain seq x y z
N MET A 1 -14.40 7.21 -10.67
CA MET A 1 -14.31 8.68 -10.55
C MET A 1 -14.69 9.23 -9.17
N ALA A 2 -15.81 8.83 -8.55
CA ALA A 2 -16.23 9.40 -7.25
C ALA A 2 -15.26 9.19 -6.07
N ARG A 3 -14.47 8.10 -6.04
CA ARG A 3 -13.51 7.85 -4.93
C ARG A 3 -12.33 8.83 -4.93
N VAL A 4 -11.77 9.12 -6.10
CA VAL A 4 -10.64 10.04 -6.25
C VAL A 4 -11.03 11.44 -5.79
N HIS A 5 -12.23 11.90 -6.17
CA HIS A 5 -12.74 13.21 -5.74
C HIS A 5 -12.88 13.32 -4.23
N ARG A 6 -13.38 12.26 -3.56
CA ARG A 6 -13.48 12.25 -2.09
C ARG A 6 -12.11 12.32 -1.42
N VAL A 7 -11.15 11.52 -1.90
CA VAL A 7 -9.78 11.53 -1.36
C VAL A 7 -9.11 12.88 -1.60
N ALA A 8 -9.25 13.45 -2.79
CA ALA A 8 -8.72 14.76 -3.13
C ALA A 8 -9.33 15.87 -2.26
N LEU A 9 -10.65 15.82 -2.01
CA LEU A 9 -11.33 16.74 -1.09
C LEU A 9 -10.73 16.68 0.31
N TYR A 10 -10.65 15.48 0.91
CA TYR A 10 -10.09 15.33 2.25
C TYR A 10 -8.62 15.77 2.32
N ALA A 11 -7.81 15.42 1.31
CA ALA A 11 -6.42 15.84 1.24
C ALA A 11 -6.29 17.36 1.14
N SER A 12 -7.12 18.01 0.31
CA SER A 12 -7.12 19.46 0.16
C SER A 12 -7.49 20.17 1.46
N ILE A 13 -8.53 19.71 2.17
CA ILE A 13 -8.97 20.27 3.45
C ILE A 13 -7.87 20.11 4.51
N ALA A 14 -7.29 18.91 4.64
CA ALA A 14 -6.22 18.65 5.59
C ALA A 14 -4.98 19.52 5.31
N THR A 15 -4.62 19.67 4.03
CA THR A 15 -3.47 20.49 3.62
C THR A 15 -3.73 21.97 3.90
N SER A 16 -4.93 22.48 3.59
CA SER A 16 -5.31 23.86 3.91
C SER A 16 -5.25 24.12 5.41
N LEU A 17 -5.80 23.21 6.24
CA LEU A 17 -5.73 23.33 7.71
C LEU A 17 -4.29 23.33 8.21
N TYR A 18 -3.44 22.42 7.71
CA TYR A 18 -2.03 22.38 8.06
C TYR A 18 -1.32 23.70 7.73
N LEU A 19 -1.53 24.27 6.54
CA LEU A 19 -0.92 25.55 6.16
C LEU A 19 -1.41 26.72 7.01
N LEU A 20 -2.71 26.77 7.35
CA LEU A 20 -3.26 27.81 8.22
C LEU A 20 -2.60 27.79 9.61
N VAL A 21 -2.33 26.59 10.13
CA VAL A 21 -1.64 26.41 11.42
C VAL A 21 -0.14 26.69 11.28
N LEU A 22 0.50 26.28 10.17
CA LEU A 22 1.92 26.54 9.87
C LEU A 22 2.25 28.03 9.79
N PHE A 23 1.37 28.84 9.19
CA PHE A 23 1.52 30.30 9.13
C PHE A 23 1.00 31.04 10.37
N GLN A 24 0.65 30.31 11.44
CA GLN A 24 0.10 30.87 12.69
C GLN A 24 -1.16 31.73 12.49
N LEU A 25 -1.92 31.53 11.40
CA LEU A 25 -3.22 32.19 11.20
C LEU A 25 -4.27 31.68 12.19
N ILE A 26 -4.10 30.45 12.67
CA ILE A 26 -4.96 29.80 13.66
C ILE A 26 -4.07 29.27 14.77
N SER A 27 -4.29 29.75 16.00
CA SER A 27 -3.62 29.21 17.18
C SER A 27 -4.25 27.88 17.58
N VAL A 28 -3.43 26.90 17.95
CA VAL A 28 -3.91 25.62 18.48
C VAL A 28 -4.13 25.79 19.99
N PRO A 29 -5.38 25.80 20.48
CA PRO A 29 -5.60 25.78 21.92
C PRO A 29 -5.11 24.44 22.47
N LEU A 30 -4.51 24.44 23.67
CA LEU A 30 -4.03 23.26 24.42
C LEU A 30 -2.59 22.78 24.16
N VAL A 31 -1.81 23.44 23.31
CA VAL A 31 -0.39 23.10 23.08
C VAL A 31 0.48 24.35 23.21
N ASP A 32 1.62 24.22 23.88
CA ASP A 32 2.60 25.31 24.01
C ASP A 32 3.12 25.75 22.65
N THR A 33 3.23 27.06 22.43
CA THR A 33 3.60 27.65 21.14
C THR A 33 4.99 27.22 20.67
N GLU A 34 5.93 27.04 21.59
CA GLU A 34 7.29 26.58 21.28
C GLU A 34 7.30 25.18 20.68
N ILE A 35 6.47 24.27 21.20
CA ILE A 35 6.38 22.90 20.71
C ILE A 35 5.77 22.88 19.31
N VAL A 36 4.73 23.70 19.08
CA VAL A 36 4.06 23.80 17.79
C VAL A 36 5.00 24.30 16.70
N GLU A 37 5.80 25.34 16.98
CA GLU A 37 6.78 25.89 16.03
C GLU A 37 7.87 24.89 15.65
N GLN A 38 8.32 24.06 16.59
CA GLN A 38 9.33 23.04 16.33
C GLN A 38 8.75 21.81 15.64
N LEU A 39 7.53 21.39 15.98
CA LEU A 39 6.95 20.14 15.51
C LEU A 39 6.34 20.25 14.11
N LEU A 40 5.62 21.34 13.82
CA LEU A 40 4.88 21.51 12.57
C LEU A 40 5.74 21.31 11.31
N PRO A 41 6.95 21.92 11.19
CA PRO A 41 7.76 21.78 9.98
C PRO A 41 8.24 20.35 9.72
N VAL A 42 8.37 19.53 10.78
CA VAL A 42 8.91 18.16 10.70
C VAL A 42 7.82 17.10 10.53
N LEU A 43 6.56 17.47 10.81
CA LEU A 43 5.39 16.60 10.75
C LEU A 43 5.19 15.93 9.38
N PRO A 44 5.37 16.61 8.22
CA PRO A 44 5.29 15.97 6.91
C PRO A 44 6.33 14.87 6.71
N TRP A 45 7.56 15.08 7.22
CA TRP A 45 8.61 14.06 7.14
C TRP A 45 8.29 12.86 8.02
N TRP A 46 7.79 13.10 9.23
CA TRP A 46 7.33 12.03 10.11
C TRP A 46 6.24 11.18 9.48
N LEU A 47 5.27 11.83 8.81
CA LEU A 47 4.20 11.13 8.10
C LEU A 47 4.77 10.26 6.98
N LEU A 48 5.69 10.80 6.17
CA LEU A 48 6.31 10.05 5.08
C LEU A 48 7.11 8.84 5.59
N VAL A 49 7.98 9.03 6.59
CA VAL A 49 8.82 7.97 7.15
C VAL A 49 7.97 6.88 7.80
N SER A 50 6.91 7.27 8.52
CA SER A 50 5.98 6.32 9.14
C SER A 50 5.21 5.52 8.10
N PHE A 51 4.71 6.19 7.05
CA PHE A 51 4.02 5.53 5.95
C PHE A 51 4.97 4.59 5.18
N GLY A 52 6.20 5.01 4.93
CA GLY A 52 7.23 4.20 4.30
C GLY A 52 7.56 2.95 5.12
N SER A 53 7.78 3.12 6.42
CA SER A 53 8.05 2.00 7.35
C SER A 53 6.89 1.02 7.43
N TYR A 54 5.65 1.52 7.52
CA TYR A 54 4.45 0.68 7.50
C TYR A 54 4.32 -0.10 6.19
N SER A 55 4.56 0.56 5.05
CA SER A 55 4.48 -0.07 3.72
C SER A 55 5.54 -1.15 3.55
N LEU A 56 6.78 -0.87 3.96
CA LEU A 56 7.88 -1.83 3.95
C LEU A 56 7.59 -3.03 4.86
N TRP A 57 7.06 -2.79 6.06
CA TRP A 57 6.68 -3.86 6.97
C TRP A 57 5.57 -4.73 6.37
N SER A 58 4.51 -4.13 5.84
CA SER A 58 3.39 -4.85 5.24
C SER A 58 3.83 -5.70 4.05
N LEU A 59 4.70 -5.17 3.19
CA LEU A 59 5.25 -5.89 2.04
C LEU A 59 6.22 -6.98 2.48
N GLY A 60 7.12 -6.66 3.41
CA GLY A 60 8.10 -7.60 3.96
C GLY A 60 7.42 -8.78 4.65
N TRP A 61 6.35 -8.54 5.40
CA TRP A 61 5.54 -9.59 6.01
C TRP A 61 4.86 -10.48 4.97
N GLY A 62 4.33 -9.88 3.90
CA GLY A 62 3.77 -10.61 2.77
C GLY A 62 4.80 -11.51 2.11
N LEU A 63 5.99 -10.99 1.82
CA LEU A 63 7.10 -11.76 1.22
C LEU A 63 7.58 -12.87 2.15
N PHE A 64 7.72 -12.59 3.44
CA PHE A 64 8.13 -13.58 4.44
C PHE A 64 7.10 -14.72 4.59
N THR A 65 5.81 -14.40 4.42
CA THR A 65 4.70 -15.36 4.54
C THR A 65 4.34 -16.03 3.22
N PHE A 66 4.92 -15.60 2.09
CA PHE A 66 4.79 -16.28 0.81
C PHE A 66 5.45 -17.66 0.95
N ARG A 67 4.66 -18.66 1.37
CA ARG A 67 5.07 -20.05 1.33
C ARG A 67 5.31 -20.39 -0.14
N ASP A 68 6.45 -21.00 -0.43
CA ASP A 68 6.54 -21.85 -1.61
C ASP A 68 5.30 -22.75 -1.58
N CYS A 69 4.51 -22.75 -2.65
CA CYS A 69 3.31 -23.59 -2.76
C CYS A 69 3.68 -24.82 -3.60
N PRO A 70 4.45 -25.78 -3.06
CA PRO A 70 4.87 -26.96 -3.81
C PRO A 70 3.67 -27.81 -4.22
N GLU A 71 2.60 -27.81 -3.41
CA GLU A 71 1.35 -28.53 -3.71
C GLU A 71 0.63 -27.92 -4.92
N ALA A 72 0.54 -26.60 -5.03
CA ALA A 72 -0.06 -25.96 -6.20
C ALA A 72 0.79 -26.22 -7.46
N TYR A 73 2.12 -26.25 -7.32
CA TYR A 73 3.02 -26.61 -8.42
C TYR A 73 2.81 -28.06 -8.89
N THR A 74 2.70 -29.03 -7.97
CA THR A 74 2.46 -30.43 -8.33
C THR A 74 1.08 -30.65 -8.92
N GLU A 75 0.06 -29.98 -8.39
CA GLU A 75 -1.31 -29.99 -8.92
C GLU A 75 -1.35 -29.45 -10.36
N LEU A 76 -0.76 -28.27 -10.62
CA LEU A 76 -0.65 -27.68 -11.95
C LEU A 76 0.07 -28.59 -12.95
N LEU A 77 1.16 -29.25 -12.54
CA LEU A 77 1.85 -30.22 -13.41
C LEU A 77 0.95 -31.43 -13.72
N GLY A 78 0.17 -31.89 -12.74
CA GLY A 78 -0.85 -32.92 -12.93
C GLY A 78 -1.88 -32.53 -13.99
N GLU A 79 -2.46 -31.33 -13.88
CA GLU A 79 -3.42 -30.79 -14.85
C GLU A 79 -2.83 -30.66 -16.26
N ILE A 80 -1.59 -30.18 -16.37
CA ILE A 80 -0.88 -30.09 -17.66
C ILE A 80 -0.73 -31.47 -18.28
N SER A 81 -0.35 -32.48 -17.51
CA SER A 81 -0.20 -33.85 -18.02
C SER A 81 -1.53 -34.43 -18.53
N GLN A 82 -2.63 -34.18 -17.81
CA GLN A 82 -3.96 -34.62 -18.21
C GLN A 82 -4.42 -33.91 -19.49
N ALA A 83 -4.21 -32.59 -19.58
CA ALA A 83 -4.54 -31.81 -20.77
C ALA A 83 -3.74 -32.27 -22.00
N LYS A 84 -2.42 -32.54 -21.83
CA LYS A 84 -1.58 -33.10 -22.90
C LYS A 84 -2.09 -34.45 -23.38
N ASN A 85 -2.46 -35.34 -22.46
CA ASN A 85 -2.99 -36.66 -22.81
C ASN A 85 -4.34 -36.56 -23.54
N TYR A 86 -5.22 -35.65 -23.10
CA TYR A 86 -6.49 -35.38 -23.77
C TYR A 86 -6.30 -34.87 -25.21
N LEU A 87 -5.35 -33.96 -25.43
CA LEU A 87 -5.03 -33.43 -26.75
C LEU A 87 -4.41 -34.49 -27.66
N ARG A 88 -3.50 -35.33 -27.14
CA ARG A 88 -2.95 -36.48 -27.87
C ARG A 88 -4.03 -37.50 -28.25
N ALA A 89 -4.99 -37.77 -27.37
CA ALA A 89 -6.14 -38.62 -27.67
C ALA A 89 -7.02 -38.04 -28.79
N LYS A 90 -7.03 -36.72 -28.98
CA LYS A 90 -7.68 -36.02 -30.10
C LYS A 90 -6.81 -35.90 -31.36
N GLY A 91 -5.64 -36.55 -31.39
CA GLY A 91 -4.74 -36.54 -32.54
C GLY A 91 -3.91 -35.26 -32.69
N VAL A 92 -3.86 -34.40 -31.66
CA VAL A 92 -3.02 -33.19 -31.64
C VAL A 92 -1.64 -33.54 -31.09
N THR A 93 -0.58 -33.25 -31.83
CA THR A 93 0.81 -33.43 -31.36
C THR A 93 1.16 -32.35 -30.35
N VAL A 94 1.45 -32.75 -29.11
CA VAL A 94 1.86 -31.85 -28.02
C VAL A 94 3.11 -32.41 -27.35
N ASP A 95 4.16 -31.60 -27.25
CA ASP A 95 5.43 -31.92 -26.57
C ASP A 95 5.33 -31.58 -25.08
#